data_AF-A0A6C9EFF2-F1
#
_entry.id   AF-A0A6C9EFF2-F1
#
_cell.length_a   1.000
_cell.length_b   1.000
_cell.length_c   1.000
_cell.angle_alpha   90.00
_cell.angle_beta   90.00
_cell.angle_gamma   90.00
#
_symmetry.space_group_name_H-M   'P 1'
#
loop_
_entity.id
_entity.type
_entity.pdbx_description
1 polymer ?
#
loop_
_entity_poly.entity_id
_entity_poly.type
_entity_poly.pdbx_seq_one_letter_code
_entity_poly.pdbx_strand_id
1 'polypeptide(L)' 'ASLSTQPTLALTNRGRASAADIAALARAVQQAVKSAFGVDLVPEPVCVGVL' A
#
# COMPACT_ATOMS: atom_id res chain seq x y z
N ALA A 1 -1.13 5.47 -7.97
CA ALA A 1 -0.18 5.08 -6.91
C ALA A 1 0.78 4.02 -7.45
N SER A 2 1.99 3.88 -6.89
CA SER A 2 2.96 2.85 -7.32
C SER A 2 3.84 2.38 -6.16
N LEU A 3 4.44 1.20 -6.26
CA LEU A 3 5.53 0.81 -5.36
C LEU A 3 6.83 1.54 -5.73
N SER A 4 7.68 1.76 -4.74
CA SER A 4 9.03 2.25 -4.96
C SER A 4 9.88 1.22 -5.69
N THR A 5 10.88 1.69 -6.45
CA THR A 5 11.88 0.83 -7.10
C THR A 5 13.08 0.51 -6.19
N GLN A 6 13.08 1.02 -4.95
CA GLN A 6 14.14 0.78 -3.97
C GLN A 6 13.60 0.01 -2.74
N PRO A 7 13.07 0.64 -1.66
CA PRO A 7 12.40 -0.13 -0.62
C PRO A 7 11.03 -0.59 -1.14
N THR A 8 10.90 -1.88 -1.47
CA THR A 8 9.71 -2.44 -2.13
C THR A 8 8.41 -2.19 -1.36
N LEU A 9 8.45 -2.09 -0.03
CA LEU A 9 7.28 -1.83 0.81
C LEU A 9 6.85 -0.35 0.85
N ALA A 10 7.61 0.56 0.26
CA ALA A 10 7.22 1.96 0.18
C ALA A 10 6.22 2.19 -0.95
N LEU A 11 5.05 2.70 -0.60
CA LEU A 11 4.08 3.24 -1.55
C LEU A 11 4.50 4.65 -1.94
N THR A 12 4.43 4.96 -3.22
CA THR A 12 4.89 6.23 -3.81
C THR A 12 3.77 6.91 -4.59
N ASN A 13 3.71 8.22 -4.44
CA ASN A 13 2.94 9.11 -5.31
C ASN A 13 3.91 9.78 -6.30
N ARG A 14 3.77 9.52 -7.60
CA ARG A 14 4.59 10.13 -8.65
C ARG A 14 3.96 11.37 -9.29
N GLY A 15 3.04 12.02 -8.58
CA GLY A 15 2.54 13.37 -8.90
C GLY A 15 1.02 13.51 -8.98
N ARG A 16 0.26 12.42 -9.20
CA ARG A 16 -1.20 12.48 -9.40
C ARG A 16 -2.02 11.47 -8.60
N ALA A 17 -1.39 10.66 -7.74
CA ALA A 17 -2.13 9.71 -6.93
C ALA A 17 -2.91 10.45 -5.82
N SER A 18 -4.19 10.14 -5.70
CA SER A 18 -5.02 10.55 -4.57
C SER A 18 -4.76 9.65 -3.35
N ALA A 19 -5.29 10.06 -2.19
CA ALA A 19 -5.28 9.22 -0.99
C ALA A 19 -6.01 7.88 -1.22
N ALA A 20 -7.12 7.90 -1.97
CA ALA A 20 -7.87 6.70 -2.34
C ALA A 20 -7.03 5.75 -3.22
N ASP A 21 -6.22 6.28 -4.14
CA ASP A 21 -5.33 5.45 -4.97
C ASP A 21 -4.25 4.76 -4.14
N ILE A 22 -3.69 5.45 -3.16
CA ILE A 22 -2.68 4.89 -2.26
C ILE A 22 -3.32 3.81 -1.37
N ALA A 23 -4.50 4.08 -0.80
CA ALA A 23 -5.22 3.13 0.02
C ALA A 23 -5.63 1.87 -0.76
N ALA A 24 -6.12 2.03 -2.00
CA ALA A 24 -6.46 0.91 -2.87
C ALA A 24 -5.24 0.04 -3.17
N LEU A 25 -4.10 0.65 -3.49
CA LEU A 25 -2.85 -0.09 -3.72
C LEU A 25 -2.37 -0.80 -2.45
N ALA A 26 -2.42 -0.16 -1.29
CA ALA A 26 -2.05 -0.77 -0.02
C ALA A 26 -2.89 -2.03 0.27
N ARG A 27 -4.22 -1.95 0.12
CA ARG A 27 -5.13 -3.09 0.31
C ARG A 27 -4.84 -4.23 -0.67
N ALA A 28 -4.57 -3.91 -1.94
CA ALA A 28 -4.21 -4.92 -2.94
C ALA A 28 -2.91 -5.66 -2.57
N VAL A 29 -1.89 -4.95 -2.09
CA VAL A 29 -0.63 -5.54 -1.62
C VAL A 29 -0.87 -6.42 -0.38
N GLN A 30 -1.62 -5.93 0.62
CA GLN A 30 -1.98 -6.70 1.81
C GLN A 30 -2.69 -8.01 1.44
N GLN A 31 -3.68 -7.94 0.54
CA GLN A 31 -4.43 -9.12 0.09
C GLN A 31 -3.55 -10.11 -0.68
N ALA A 32 -2.69 -9.62 -1.56
CA ALA A 32 -1.77 -10.47 -2.32
C ALA A 32 -0.79 -11.20 -1.40
N VAL A 33 -0.23 -10.50 -0.40
CA VAL A 33 0.69 -11.09 0.58
C VAL A 33 0.00 -12.11 1.46
N LYS A 34 -1.22 -11.81 1.93
CA LYS A 34 -2.04 -12.77 2.68
C LYS A 34 -2.34 -14.02 1.84
N SER A 35 -2.70 -13.85 0.57
CA SER A 35 -3.03 -14.98 -0.30
C SER A 35 -1.82 -15.83 -0.64
N ALA A 36 -0.65 -15.23 -0.87
CA ALA A 36 0.55 -15.94 -1.28
C ALA A 36 1.29 -16.60 -0.11
N PHE A 37 1.24 -15.98 1.07
CA PHE A 37 2.10 -16.36 2.21
C PHE A 37 1.34 -16.62 3.51
N GLY A 38 0.03 -16.34 3.57
CA GLY A 38 -0.74 -16.42 4.81
C GLY A 38 -0.38 -15.35 5.84
N VAL A 39 0.32 -14.28 5.42
CA VAL A 39 0.82 -13.21 6.31
C VAL A 39 -0.09 -11.98 6.24
N ASP A 40 -0.50 -11.47 7.39
CA ASP A 40 -1.23 -10.22 7.52
C ASP A 40 -0.27 -9.02 7.66
N LEU A 41 -0.28 -8.13 6.66
CA LEU A 41 0.49 -6.89 6.71
C LEU A 41 -0.29 -5.77 7.38
N VAL A 42 0.27 -5.20 8.44
CA VAL A 42 -0.29 -4.03 9.15
C VAL A 42 0.39 -2.75 8.63
N PRO A 43 -0.36 -1.68 8.30
CA PRO A 43 0.24 -0.41 7.93
C PRO A 43 1.10 0.16 9.08
N GLU A 44 2.35 0.49 8.78
CA GLU A 44 3.19 1.35 9.63
C GLU A 44 2.69 2.80 9.68
N PRO A 45 2.26 3.44 8.57
CA PRO A 45 1.83 4.83 8.63
C PRO A 45 0.47 4.96 9.31
N VAL A 46 0.29 6.06 10.04
CA VAL A 46 -1.03 6.47 10.55
C VAL A 46 -1.91 6.89 9.38
N CYS A 47 -3.07 6.25 9.27
CA CYS A 47 -4.00 6.51 8.19
C CYS A 47 -5.16 7.38 8.69
N VAL A 48 -5.32 8.57 8.12
CA VAL A 48 -6.32 9.55 8.56
C VAL A 48 -7.38 9.71 7.47
N GLY A 49 -8.63 9.37 7.80
CA GLY A 49 -9.79 9.50 6.89
C GLY A 49 -9.80 8.50 5.72
N VAL A 50 -8.76 7.70 5.56
CA VAL A 50 -8.63 6.61 4.59
C VAL A 50 -7.84 5.45 5.21
N LEU A 51 -7.90 4.30 4.55
CA LEU A 51 -7.56 2.94 4.99
C LEU A 51 -8.51 2.36 6.03
#